data_AF-A0A935E1K3-F1
#
_entry.id   AF-A0A935E1K3-F1
#
_cell.length_a   1.000
_cell.length_b   1.000
_cell.length_c   1.000
_cell.angle_alpha   90.00
_cell.angle_beta   90.00
_cell.angle_gamma   90.00
#
_symmetry.space_group_name_H-M   'P 1'
#
loop_
_entity.id
_entity.type
_entity.pdbx_description
1 polymer ?
#
loop_
_entity_poly.entity_id
_entity_poly.type
_entity_poly.pdbx_seq_one_letter_code
_entity_poly.pdbx_strand_id
1 'polypeptide(L)'
;MPSVFATSQLAHIIEEAMIYQCVCPAQVAQHIFSLRELYRYQYACSSARTEDFGVHARIMESVQRTHAEMEQCLSDVLIAEGWDIATLCMPEGLR
;
A
#
# COMPACT_ATOMS: atom_id res chain seq x y z
N MET A 1 3.70 -9.58 -5.67
CA MET A 1 4.10 -8.27 -6.19
C MET A 1 5.34 -7.82 -5.45
N PRO A 2 6.33 -7.17 -6.11
CA PRO A 2 7.44 -6.52 -5.42
C PRO A 2 6.88 -5.54 -4.38
N SER A 3 7.52 -5.45 -3.21
CA SER A 3 7.05 -4.58 -2.13
C SER A 3 8.22 -3.85 -1.48
N VAL A 4 8.13 -2.53 -1.41
CA VAL A 4 9.02 -1.63 -0.66
C VAL A 4 8.70 -1.69 0.84
N PHE A 5 7.41 -1.67 1.19
CA PHE A 5 6.95 -1.74 2.58
C PHE A 5 6.38 -3.12 2.91
N ALA A 6 6.83 -3.74 3.99
CA ALA A 6 6.20 -4.96 4.50
C ALA A 6 4.77 -4.67 4.99
N THR A 7 3.90 -5.69 5.00
CA THR A 7 2.53 -5.53 5.53
C THR A 7 2.51 -5.04 6.99
N SER A 8 3.47 -5.50 7.81
CA SER A 8 3.62 -5.01 9.19
C SER A 8 4.01 -3.53 9.26
N GLN A 9 4.84 -3.05 8.33
CA GLN A 9 5.21 -1.65 8.25
C GLN A 9 4.02 -0.77 7.86
N LEU A 10 3.20 -1.21 6.90
CA LEU A 10 1.96 -0.51 6.55
C LEU A 10 1.00 -0.43 7.74
N ALA A 11 0.85 -1.52 8.49
CA ALA A 11 0.01 -1.53 9.70
C ALA A 11 0.53 -0.56 10.77
N HIS A 12 1.84 -0.53 10.98
CA HIS A 12 2.46 0.41 11.92
C HIS A 12 2.26 1.87 11.53
N ILE A 13 2.45 2.21 10.23
CA ILE A 13 2.22 3.57 9.72
C ILE A 13 0.76 3.98 9.93
N ILE A 14 -0.20 3.09 9.65
CA ILE A 14 -1.64 3.36 9.86
C ILE A 14 -1.92 3.65 11.34
N GLU A 15 -1.36 2.86 12.25
CA GLU A 15 -1.55 3.02 13.69
C GLU A 15 -0.96 4.34 14.20
N GLU A 16 0.31 4.65 13.90
CA GLU A 16 0.95 5.92 14.28
C GLU A 16 0.16 7.12 13.73
N ALA A 17 -0.18 7.11 12.43
CA ALA A 17 -0.90 8.19 11.78
C ALA A 17 -2.31 8.43 12.36
N MET A 18 -2.98 7.37 12.84
CA MET A 18 -4.27 7.49 13.51
C MET A 18 -4.17 8.10 14.91
N ILE A 19 -3.12 7.76 15.66
CA ILE A 19 -2.86 8.33 17.01
C ILE A 19 -2.74 9.85 16.92
N TYR A 20 -2.08 10.33 15.87
CA TYR A 20 -1.70 11.74 15.74
C TYR A 20 -2.51 12.52 14.70
N GLN A 21 -3.61 11.94 14.21
CA GLN A 21 -4.54 12.56 13.26
C GLN A 21 -3.90 13.03 11.93
N CYS A 22 -2.70 12.54 11.59
CA CYS A 22 -2.08 12.77 10.29
C CYS A 22 -2.57 11.71 9.29
N VAL A 23 -3.77 11.90 8.75
CA VAL A 23 -4.51 10.83 8.04
C VAL A 23 -3.91 10.48 6.66
N CYS A 24 -3.14 11.38 6.06
CA CYS A 24 -2.61 11.23 4.71
C CYS A 24 -1.76 9.95 4.51
N PRO A 25 -0.68 9.70 5.28
CA PRO A 25 0.10 8.47 5.17
C PRO A 25 -0.73 7.21 5.46
N ALA A 26 -1.66 7.26 6.42
CA ALA A 26 -2.57 6.15 6.71
C ALA A 26 -3.45 5.80 5.50
N GLN A 27 -4.01 6.79 4.81
CA GLN A 27 -4.86 6.56 3.63
C GLN A 27 -4.08 5.89 2.51
N VAL A 28 -2.86 6.36 2.23
CA VAL A 28 -2.01 5.76 1.19
C VAL A 28 -1.62 4.33 1.58
N ALA A 29 -1.21 4.09 2.82
CA ALA A 29 -0.90 2.75 3.33
C ALA A 29 -2.10 1.78 3.24
N GLN A 30 -3.31 2.26 3.56
CA GLN A 30 -4.54 1.48 3.45
C GLN A 30 -4.87 1.13 1.99
N HIS A 31 -4.62 2.05 1.05
CA HIS A 31 -4.79 1.78 -0.38
C HIS A 31 -3.78 0.76 -0.90
N ILE A 32 -2.51 0.81 -0.48
CA ILE A 32 -1.50 -0.21 -0.80
C ILE A 32 -1.97 -1.59 -0.32
N PHE A 33 -2.51 -1.68 0.89
CA PHE A 33 -3.06 -2.93 1.42
C PHE A 33 -4.22 -3.45 0.56
N SER A 34 -5.18 -2.60 0.22
CA SER A 34 -6.33 -2.95 -0.62
C SER A 34 -5.93 -3.41 -2.02
N LEU A 35 -4.88 -2.82 -2.61
CA LEU A 35 -4.34 -3.25 -3.91
C LEU A 35 -3.76 -4.67 -3.84
N ARG A 36 -3.05 -5.01 -2.76
CA ARG A 36 -2.54 -6.37 -2.55
C ARG A 36 -3.67 -7.40 -2.44
N GLU A 37 -4.73 -7.06 -1.71
CA GLU A 37 -5.89 -7.93 -1.59
C GLU A 37 -6.63 -8.10 -2.92
N LEU A 38 -6.78 -7.02 -3.70
CA LEU A 38 -7.36 -7.10 -5.03
C LEU A 38 -6.52 -8.00 -5.94
N TYR A 39 -5.19 -7.85 -5.97
CA TYR A 39 -4.32 -8.72 -6.76
C TYR A 39 -4.47 -10.18 -6.35
N ARG A 40 -4.44 -10.48 -5.04
CA ARG A 40 -4.61 -11.84 -4.51
C ARG A 40 -5.94 -12.45 -4.93
N TYR A 41 -7.02 -11.65 -4.88
CA TYR A 41 -8.33 -12.07 -5.34
C TYR A 41 -8.34 -12.39 -6.84
N GLN A 42 -7.79 -11.52 -7.68
CA GLN A 42 -7.75 -11.75 -9.13
C GLN A 42 -6.92 -12.97 -9.49
N TYR A 43 -5.77 -13.17 -8.82
CA TYR A 43 -4.93 -14.35 -9.00
C TYR A 43 -5.70 -15.64 -8.65
N ALA A 44 -6.34 -15.68 -7.48
CA ALA A 44 -7.14 -16.82 -7.05
C ALA A 44 -8.36 -17.08 -7.95
N CYS A 45 -8.98 -16.03 -8.49
CA CYS A 45 -10.11 -16.17 -9.40
C CYS A 45 -9.64 -16.70 -10.77
N SER A 46 -8.51 -16.20 -11.28
CA SER A 46 -7.92 -16.63 -12.55
C SER A 46 -7.51 -18.11 -12.56
N SER A 47 -7.06 -18.65 -11.42
CA SER A 47 -6.67 -20.06 -11.31
C SER A 47 -7.86 -21.01 -11.17
N ALA A 48 -9.05 -20.49 -10.84
CA ALA A 48 -10.26 -21.27 -10.61
C ALA A 48 -11.19 -21.35 -11.84
N ARG A 49 -10.91 -20.61 -12.93
CA ARG A 49 -11.79 -20.49 -14.09
C ARG A 49 -11.11 -20.88 -15.39
N THR A 50 -11.84 -21.56 -16.26
CA THR A 50 -11.39 -21.98 -17.61
C THR A 50 -11.55 -20.87 -18.67
N GLU A 51 -12.50 -19.96 -18.48
CA GLU A 51 -12.73 -18.79 -19.35
C GLU A 51 -12.61 -17.49 -18.53
N ASP A 52 -11.62 -16.66 -18.90
CA ASP A 52 -11.25 -15.41 -18.23
C ASP A 52 -11.41 -14.20 -19.18
N PHE A 53 -11.41 -14.38 -20.50
CA PHE A 53 -11.35 -13.28 -21.48
C PHE A 53 -10.19 -12.28 -21.22
N GLY A 54 -9.19 -12.69 -20.43
CA GLY A 54 -8.08 -11.86 -19.98
C GLY A 54 -8.48 -10.74 -19.01
N VAL A 55 -9.64 -10.78 -18.36
CA VAL A 55 -10.06 -9.73 -17.43
C VAL A 55 -9.18 -9.70 -16.19
N HIS A 56 -8.84 -10.87 -15.64
CA HIS A 56 -8.00 -10.98 -14.45
C HIS A 56 -6.60 -10.46 -14.72
N ALA A 57 -6.01 -10.83 -15.86
CA ALA A 57 -4.68 -10.34 -16.26
C ALA A 57 -4.63 -8.81 -16.38
N ARG A 58 -5.62 -8.19 -17.03
CA ARG A 58 -5.72 -6.73 -17.18
C ARG A 58 -5.85 -6.00 -15.85
N ILE A 59 -6.65 -6.55 -14.93
CA ILE A 59 -6.81 -5.98 -13.58
C ILE A 59 -5.50 -6.13 -12.80
N MET A 60 -4.91 -7.33 -12.78
CA MET A 60 -3.64 -7.58 -12.08
C MET A 60 -2.51 -6.67 -12.56
N GLU A 61 -2.39 -6.47 -13.87
CA GLU A 61 -1.39 -5.58 -14.46
C GLU A 61 -1.59 -4.11 -14.02
N SER A 62 -2.84 -3.64 -14.01
CA SER A 62 -3.17 -2.29 -13.54
C SER A 62 -2.91 -2.13 -12.05
N VAL A 63 -3.33 -3.11 -11.24
CA VAL A 63 -3.10 -3.15 -9.79
C VAL A 63 -1.60 -3.11 -9.48
N GLN A 64 -0.79 -3.84 -10.24
CA GLN A 64 0.66 -3.88 -10.02
C GLN A 64 1.33 -2.53 -10.31
N ARG A 65 0.93 -1.82 -11.38
CA ARG A 65 1.42 -0.46 -11.66
C ARG A 65 0.99 0.52 -10.58
N THR A 66 -0.29 0.51 -10.21
CA THR A 66 -0.81 1.42 -9.18
C THR A 66 -0.18 1.13 -7.81
N HIS A 67 0.07 -0.14 -7.48
CA HIS A 67 0.73 -0.50 -6.23
C HIS A 67 2.15 0.04 -6.14
N ALA A 68 2.95 -0.07 -7.22
CA ALA A 68 4.28 0.51 -7.27
C ALA A 68 4.25 2.04 -7.11
N GLU A 69 3.33 2.70 -7.80
CA GLU A 69 3.13 4.16 -7.69
C GLU A 69 2.74 4.58 -6.28
N MET A 70 1.81 3.86 -5.64
CA MET A 70 1.37 4.17 -4.28
C MET A 70 2.47 3.90 -3.24
N GLU A 71 3.32 2.89 -3.43
CA GLU A 71 4.48 2.69 -2.55
C GLU A 71 5.50 3.82 -2.68
N GLN A 72 5.75 4.32 -3.90
CA GLN A 72 6.57 5.52 -4.08
C GLN A 72 5.93 6.75 -3.42
N CYS A 73 4.64 6.97 -3.64
CA CYS A 73 3.88 8.05 -3.02
C CYS A 73 3.95 8.01 -1.49
N LEU A 74 3.82 6.83 -0.88
CA LEU A 74 3.94 6.70 0.58
C LEU A 74 5.35 7.08 1.04
N SER A 75 6.40 6.62 0.35
CA SER A 75 7.78 7.00 0.65
C SER A 75 7.96 8.53 0.58
N ASP A 76 7.44 9.16 -0.45
CA ASP A 76 7.55 10.62 -0.66
C ASP A 76 6.80 11.41 0.43
N VAL A 77 5.60 10.95 0.82
CA VAL A 77 4.81 11.56 1.90
C VAL A 77 5.53 11.45 3.24
N LEU A 78 6.04 10.26 3.58
CA LEU A 78 6.78 10.05 4.83
C LEU A 78 8.02 10.96 4.91
N ILE A 79 8.76 11.09 3.80
CA ILE A 79 9.92 11.99 3.72
C ILE A 79 9.49 13.46 3.85
N ALA A 80 8.43 13.87 3.16
CA ALA A 80 7.94 15.25 3.18
C ALA A 80 7.44 15.67 4.57
N GLU A 81 6.81 14.75 5.30
CA GLU A 81 6.35 14.95 6.67
C GLU A 81 7.47 14.77 7.72
N GLY A 82 8.66 14.35 7.32
CA GLY A 82 9.82 14.22 8.20
C GLY A 82 9.81 12.97 9.10
N TRP A 83 9.14 11.90 8.69
CA TRP A 83 9.16 10.61 9.38
C TRP A 83 10.56 10.00 9.37
N ASP A 84 10.92 9.31 10.45
CA ASP A 84 12.12 8.48 10.46
C ASP A 84 11.86 7.21 9.65
N ILE A 85 12.48 7.09 8.48
CA ILE A 85 12.25 5.96 7.55
C ILE A 85 12.79 4.63 8.09
N ALA A 86 13.76 4.65 9.03
CA ALA A 86 14.30 3.43 9.61
C ALA A 86 13.34 2.81 10.64
N THR A 87 12.66 3.66 11.42
CA THR A 87 11.74 3.24 12.48
C THR A 87 10.27 3.36 12.09
N LEU A 88 9.98 4.11 11.03
CA LEU A 88 8.64 4.52 10.59
C LEU A 88 7.87 5.25 11.70
N CYS A 89 8.59 5.98 12.54
CA CYS A 89 8.02 6.84 13.57
C CYS A 89 7.84 8.26 13.04
N MET A 90 6.73 8.88 13.43
CA MET A 90 6.43 10.27 13.09
C MET A 90 7.26 11.26 13.95
N PRO A 91 7.66 12.44 13.42
CA PRO A 91 8.49 13.38 14.17
C PRO A 91 7.73 14.04 15.33
N GLU A 92 8.46 14.47 16.36
CA GLU A 92 7.90 15.08 17.58
C GLU A 92 6.99 16.30 17.32
N GLY A 93 7.23 17.06 16.25
CA GLY A 93 6.43 18.24 15.92
C GLY A 93 5.05 17.92 15.32
N LEU A 94 4.82 16.67 14.91
CA LEU A 94 3.53 16.18 14.42
C LEU A 94 2.85 15.24 15.43
N ARG A 95 3.58 14.75 16.44
CA ARG A 95 3.07 13.90 17.53
C ARG A 95 2.20 14.67 18.53
#